data_AF-A0A8T1UD46-F1
#
_entry.id   AF-A0A8T1UD46-F1
#
_cell.length_a   1.000
_cell.length_b   1.000
_cell.length_c   1.000
_cell.angle_alpha   90.00
_cell.angle_beta   90.00
_cell.angle_gamma   90.00
#
_symmetry.space_group_name_H-M   'P 1'
#
loop_
_entity.id
_entity.type
_entity.pdbx_description
1 polymer ?
#
loop_
_entity_poly.entity_id
_entity_poly.type
_entity_poly.pdbx_seq_one_letter_code
_entity_poly.pdbx_strand_id
1 'polypeptide(L)'
;MRGPSDVQSVESGHLTCWRWRKRRFAVIGWGYVALMTLIFLISSVWSLLLIILNLEPSKSANFILQTESLDNGHFWQSRKANSSILVTTTSLLLIVIGVYWYLLYLLLIRPPSNRVYSEELKPKLRNFTIRKIPTVDTIVEQRQQVTQRSLIVIARRVVRGIVMIYRSVVSPDGKYRKVWNVLMEVPEVILQILSLREYMAQGLDSSLLYCYASLMALNAFVAFYHIQFRWNESTLHHILKDSIVDAAFAVFFPALILLYSLFVFQDDLKSVKIRQQFFPPRGFERKARNLVNAKELNMFSTDFESLLVLSEWDVFLKLSFSLLACFRWNKITHLLLQRERKGRNSQEKTTDGAQKSHSTRNCKAVAPLPVEKSTHDTEQSGYYPSSRLRTMVGIFFMIYGVGCLIYTGISVQVSRSSCSRYPTCVQFAHRWIPGGSSDVCECLAYVDRDLAPADAENLTDVTNTLAVLASAGKLQTVQLVNRRINGSLPDELQNCQLLRNLVLIHTGVEVFPSWVSTSFAKLEY
;
A
#
# COMPACT_ATOMS: atom_id res chain seq x y z
N MET A 1 40.02 -30.33 -30.78
CA MET A 1 39.32 -29.29 -31.56
C MET A 1 37.83 -29.59 -31.51
N ARG A 2 37.06 -28.78 -30.78
CA ARG A 2 35.60 -28.92 -30.58
C ARG A 2 34.94 -28.11 -31.69
N GLY A 3 34.16 -28.76 -32.56
CA GLY A 3 33.67 -28.18 -33.82
C GLY A 3 32.56 -27.12 -33.67
N PRO A 4 32.28 -26.34 -34.72
CA PRO A 4 31.43 -25.13 -34.67
C PRO A 4 29.91 -25.38 -34.49
N SER A 5 29.49 -26.63 -34.42
CA SER A 5 28.08 -27.05 -34.52
C SER A 5 27.22 -26.70 -33.31
N ASP A 6 27.83 -26.59 -32.12
CA ASP A 6 27.11 -26.25 -30.88
C ASP A 6 26.81 -24.74 -30.78
N VAL A 7 27.54 -23.88 -31.50
CA VAL A 7 27.29 -22.44 -31.51
C VAL A 7 26.06 -22.11 -32.38
N GLN A 8 25.92 -22.77 -33.54
CA GLN A 8 24.80 -22.54 -34.46
C GLN A 8 23.45 -23.07 -33.94
N SER A 9 23.43 -24.17 -33.18
CA SER A 9 22.18 -24.72 -32.63
C SER A 9 21.62 -23.83 -31.52
N VAL A 10 22.49 -23.30 -30.64
CA VAL A 10 22.12 -22.34 -29.59
C VAL A 10 21.66 -21.01 -30.18
N GLU A 11 22.33 -20.52 -31.23
CA GLU A 11 21.99 -19.28 -31.92
C GLU A 11 20.63 -19.38 -32.65
N SER A 12 20.32 -20.54 -33.24
CA SER A 12 19.02 -20.81 -33.87
C SER A 12 17.86 -20.86 -32.86
N GLY A 13 18.09 -21.41 -31.66
CA GLY A 13 17.13 -21.44 -30.54
C GLY A 13 16.87 -20.05 -29.95
N HIS A 14 17.91 -19.22 -29.87
CA HIS A 14 17.80 -17.85 -29.38
C HIS A 14 17.03 -16.96 -30.38
N LEU A 15 17.29 -17.09 -31.68
CA LEU A 15 16.56 -16.36 -32.73
C LEU A 15 15.08 -16.74 -32.78
N THR A 16 14.75 -18.02 -32.60
CA THR A 16 13.35 -18.50 -32.59
C THR A 16 12.60 -18.04 -31.35
N CYS A 17 13.22 -18.07 -30.17
CA CYS A 17 12.66 -17.54 -28.93
C CYS A 17 12.43 -16.02 -29.01
N TRP A 18 13.41 -15.27 -29.52
CA TRP A 18 13.31 -13.81 -29.64
C TRP A 18 12.24 -13.37 -30.65
N ARG A 19 12.14 -14.09 -31.79
CA ARG A 19 11.10 -13.85 -32.80
C ARG A 19 9.71 -14.19 -32.27
N TRP A 20 9.58 -15.24 -31.47
CA TRP A 20 8.34 -15.58 -30.76
C TRP A 20 7.94 -14.48 -29.74
N ARG A 21 8.88 -14.04 -28.89
CA ARG A 21 8.64 -12.94 -27.93
C ARG A 21 8.22 -11.65 -28.62
N LYS A 22 8.89 -11.27 -29.70
CA LYS A 22 8.58 -10.07 -30.48
C LYS A 22 7.16 -10.09 -31.04
N ARG A 23 6.70 -11.24 -31.56
CA ARG A 23 5.31 -11.41 -32.03
C ARG A 23 4.29 -11.33 -30.90
N ARG A 24 4.58 -11.97 -29.76
CA ARG A 24 3.73 -11.93 -28.56
C ARG A 24 3.55 -10.52 -28.03
N PHE A 25 4.65 -9.78 -27.89
CA PHE A 25 4.62 -8.40 -27.40
C PHE A 25 3.98 -7.43 -28.41
N ALA A 26 4.03 -7.73 -29.71
CA ALA A 26 3.27 -6.97 -30.70
C ALA A 26 1.74 -7.14 -30.53
N VAL A 27 1.27 -8.34 -30.18
CA VAL A 27 -0.17 -8.60 -29.94
C VAL A 27 -0.65 -8.02 -28.61
N ILE A 28 0.18 -8.10 -27.57
CA ILE A 28 -0.12 -7.57 -26.22
C ILE A 28 0.02 -6.04 -26.17
N GLY A 29 0.94 -5.49 -26.95
CA GLY A 29 1.36 -4.09 -26.92
C GLY A 29 2.62 -3.91 -26.09
N TRP A 30 3.70 -3.46 -26.74
CA TRP A 30 5.01 -3.23 -26.09
C TRP A 30 4.93 -2.27 -24.91
N GLY A 31 4.10 -1.23 -24.99
CA GLY A 31 3.92 -0.26 -23.91
C GLY A 31 3.39 -0.89 -22.62
N TYR A 32 2.42 -1.82 -22.71
CA TYR A 32 1.89 -2.52 -21.54
C TYR A 32 2.93 -3.42 -20.89
N VAL A 33 3.70 -4.15 -21.70
CA VAL A 33 4.74 -5.04 -21.19
C VAL A 33 5.82 -4.23 -20.47
N ALA A 34 6.33 -3.16 -21.09
CA ALA A 34 7.33 -2.28 -20.49
C ALA A 34 6.82 -1.67 -19.17
N LEU A 35 5.61 -1.11 -19.17
CA LEU A 35 5.00 -0.51 -17.98
C LEU A 35 4.86 -1.52 -16.84
N MET A 36 4.31 -2.71 -17.11
CA MET A 36 4.15 -3.76 -16.11
C MET A 36 5.48 -4.23 -15.55
N THR A 37 6.49 -4.42 -16.41
CA THR A 37 7.83 -4.83 -15.98
C THR A 37 8.46 -3.81 -15.04
N LEU A 38 8.33 -2.52 -15.36
CA LEU A 38 8.85 -1.43 -14.53
C LEU A 38 8.15 -1.40 -13.17
N ILE A 39 6.82 -1.45 -13.14
CA ILE A 39 6.03 -1.40 -11.90
C ILE A 39 6.35 -2.61 -11.01
N PHE A 40 6.44 -3.81 -11.57
CA PHE A 40 6.73 -5.03 -10.79
C PHE A 40 8.14 -5.00 -10.19
N LEU A 41 9.13 -4.51 -10.94
CA LEU A 41 10.50 -4.38 -10.44
C LEU A 41 10.57 -3.33 -9.32
N ILE A 42 10.02 -2.14 -9.53
CA ILE A 42 10.00 -1.07 -8.53
C ILE A 42 9.25 -1.53 -7.27
N SER A 43 8.09 -2.16 -7.42
CA SER A 43 7.30 -2.66 -6.29
C SER A 43 8.00 -3.78 -5.53
N SER A 44 8.73 -4.66 -6.22
CA SER A 44 9.53 -5.71 -5.60
C SER A 44 10.71 -5.14 -4.81
N VAL A 45 11.44 -4.18 -5.38
CA VAL A 45 12.56 -3.50 -4.70
C VAL A 45 12.05 -2.76 -3.47
N TRP A 46 10.93 -2.04 -3.59
CA TRP A 46 10.33 -1.36 -2.46
C TRP A 46 9.86 -2.32 -1.36
N SER A 47 9.19 -3.42 -1.73
CA SER A 47 8.75 -4.42 -0.75
C SER A 47 9.94 -5.08 -0.03
N LEU A 48 11.05 -5.33 -0.73
CA LEU A 48 12.30 -5.81 -0.13
C LEU A 48 12.89 -4.78 0.83
N LEU A 49 12.90 -3.51 0.44
CA LEU A 49 13.36 -2.44 1.31
C LEU A 49 12.50 -2.35 2.58
N LEU A 50 11.17 -2.40 2.47
CA LEU A 50 10.28 -2.44 3.63
C LEU A 50 10.56 -3.63 4.56
N ILE A 51 10.86 -4.82 4.01
CA ILE A 51 11.28 -5.98 4.82
C ILE A 51 12.55 -5.63 5.62
N ILE A 52 13.57 -5.05 4.98
CA ILE A 52 14.82 -4.66 5.64
C ILE A 52 14.55 -3.63 6.74
N LEU A 53 13.78 -2.58 6.43
CA LEU A 53 13.43 -1.52 7.39
C LEU A 53 12.68 -2.08 8.61
N ASN A 54 11.78 -3.05 8.43
CA ASN A 54 11.03 -3.64 9.54
C ASN A 54 11.85 -4.62 10.39
N LEU A 55 12.85 -5.30 9.79
CA LEU A 55 13.71 -6.27 10.52
C LEU A 55 14.63 -5.56 11.51
N GLU A 56 15.37 -4.55 11.05
CA GLU A 56 16.30 -3.79 11.88
C GLU A 56 16.15 -2.29 11.61
N PRO A 57 15.13 -1.62 12.19
CA PRO A 57 14.80 -0.24 11.86
C PRO A 57 15.91 0.73 12.26
N SER A 58 16.47 0.59 13.46
CA SER A 58 17.57 1.45 13.94
C SER A 58 18.84 1.31 13.10
N LYS A 59 19.26 0.07 12.79
CA LYS A 59 20.44 -0.16 11.95
C LYS A 59 20.22 0.33 10.52
N SER A 60 19.02 0.12 9.97
CA SER A 60 18.68 0.61 8.64
C SER A 60 18.73 2.13 8.55
N ALA A 61 18.16 2.84 9.53
CA ALA A 61 18.23 4.30 9.59
C ALA A 61 19.69 4.79 9.70
N ASN A 62 20.51 4.13 10.53
CA ASN A 62 21.92 4.46 10.67
C ASN A 62 22.71 4.25 9.37
N PHE A 63 22.44 3.16 8.66
CA PHE A 63 23.08 2.85 7.38
C PHE A 63 22.69 3.86 6.29
N ILE A 64 21.39 4.15 6.16
CA ILE A 64 20.88 5.06 5.12
C ILE A 64 21.42 6.49 5.32
N LEU A 65 21.50 6.95 6.57
CA LEU A 65 21.98 8.29 6.91
C LEU A 65 23.47 8.39 7.22
N GLN A 66 24.20 7.28 7.15
CA GLN A 66 25.63 7.19 7.48
C GLN A 66 25.94 7.73 8.88
N THR A 67 25.11 7.38 9.86
CA THR A 67 25.25 7.79 11.27
C THR A 67 25.75 6.66 12.18
N GLU A 68 26.32 5.60 11.60
CA GLU A 68 26.81 4.43 12.35
C GLU A 68 27.90 4.75 13.37
N SER A 69 28.74 5.74 13.09
CA SER A 69 29.79 6.21 14.00
C SER A 69 29.26 7.13 15.11
N LEU A 70 28.02 7.61 15.02
CA LEU A 70 27.42 8.51 16.00
C LEU A 70 26.73 7.69 17.09
N ASP A 71 26.86 8.15 18.33
CA ASP A 71 26.25 7.58 19.53
C ASP A 71 26.49 6.06 19.69
N ASN A 72 27.69 5.60 19.34
CA ASN A 72 28.08 4.18 19.30
C ASN A 72 27.11 3.30 18.47
N GLY A 73 26.53 3.84 17.40
CA GLY A 73 25.55 3.13 16.57
C GLY A 73 24.12 3.14 17.13
N HIS A 74 23.85 3.90 18.20
CA HIS A 74 22.53 4.04 18.81
C HIS A 74 21.86 5.39 18.54
N PHE A 75 22.33 6.11 17.50
CA PHE A 75 21.80 7.43 17.15
C PHE A 75 20.30 7.38 16.84
N TRP A 76 19.86 6.44 16.01
CA TRP A 76 18.45 6.18 15.74
C TRP A 76 17.89 5.10 16.66
N GLN A 77 16.78 5.44 17.32
CA GLN A 77 16.10 4.57 18.28
C GLN A 77 14.63 4.40 17.87
N SER A 78 14.43 3.80 16.70
CA SER A 78 13.10 3.52 16.17
C SER A 78 12.50 2.26 16.78
N ARG A 79 11.17 2.26 16.90
CA ARG A 79 10.43 1.13 17.46
C ARG A 79 10.68 -0.18 16.69
N LYS A 80 10.82 -1.28 17.45
CA LYS A 80 10.72 -2.65 16.91
C LYS A 80 9.31 -3.20 17.08
N ALA A 81 8.78 -3.81 16.03
CA ALA A 81 7.50 -4.49 16.08
C ALA A 81 7.58 -5.77 16.95
N ASN A 82 6.44 -6.18 17.51
CA ASN A 82 6.32 -7.49 18.15
C ASN A 82 6.68 -8.60 17.15
N SER A 83 7.29 -9.69 17.64
CA SER A 83 7.75 -10.79 16.77
C SER A 83 6.63 -11.37 15.88
N SER A 84 5.40 -11.46 16.37
CA SER A 84 4.25 -11.92 15.58
C SER A 84 3.91 -10.97 14.42
N ILE A 85 3.92 -9.66 14.66
CA ILE A 85 3.64 -8.63 13.67
C ILE A 85 4.75 -8.58 12.62
N LEU A 86 6.00 -8.71 13.07
CA LEU A 86 7.16 -8.76 12.17
C LEU A 86 7.08 -9.99 11.25
N VAL A 87 6.81 -11.19 11.79
CA VAL A 87 6.70 -12.42 11.00
C VAL A 87 5.54 -12.35 10.00
N THR A 88 4.39 -11.81 10.40
CA THR A 88 3.24 -11.68 9.50
C THR A 88 3.49 -10.67 8.38
N THR A 89 4.05 -9.50 8.70
CA THR A 89 4.42 -8.46 7.73
C THR A 89 5.44 -8.98 6.71
N THR A 90 6.52 -9.59 7.19
CA THR A 90 7.57 -10.14 6.32
C THR A 90 7.02 -11.26 5.42
N SER A 91 6.19 -12.16 5.97
CA SER A 91 5.54 -13.23 5.19
C SER A 91 4.64 -12.66 4.10
N LEU A 92 3.80 -11.66 4.41
CA LEU A 92 2.91 -11.03 3.45
C LEU A 92 3.66 -10.28 2.35
N LEU A 93 4.72 -9.54 2.69
CA LEU A 93 5.57 -8.85 1.71
C LEU A 93 6.32 -9.84 0.80
N LEU A 94 6.79 -10.96 1.33
CA LEU A 94 7.39 -12.03 0.52
C LEU A 94 6.38 -12.67 -0.45
N ILE A 95 5.12 -12.85 -0.01
CA ILE A 95 4.04 -13.30 -0.90
C ILE A 95 3.80 -12.29 -2.01
N VAL A 96 3.73 -11.00 -1.69
CA VAL A 96 3.57 -9.90 -2.67
C VAL A 96 4.70 -9.92 -3.71
N ILE A 97 5.96 -10.03 -3.26
CA ILE A 97 7.13 -10.16 -4.13
C ILE A 97 6.98 -11.40 -5.03
N GLY A 98 6.70 -12.57 -4.44
CA GLY A 98 6.53 -13.82 -5.18
C GLY A 98 5.43 -13.74 -6.25
N VAL A 99 4.32 -13.06 -5.97
CA VAL A 99 3.24 -12.82 -6.94
C VAL A 99 3.75 -11.94 -8.08
N TYR A 100 4.45 -10.83 -7.83
CA TYR A 100 4.98 -9.98 -8.90
C TYR A 100 5.95 -10.74 -9.81
N TRP A 101 6.87 -11.52 -9.25
CA TRP A 101 7.79 -12.36 -10.02
C TRP A 101 7.07 -13.46 -10.81
N TYR A 102 6.03 -14.06 -10.23
CA TYR A 102 5.19 -15.04 -10.93
C TYR A 102 4.47 -14.41 -12.13
N LEU A 103 3.85 -13.24 -11.95
CA LEU A 103 3.18 -12.50 -13.03
C LEU A 103 4.16 -12.08 -14.12
N LEU A 104 5.35 -11.62 -13.73
CA LEU A 104 6.44 -11.30 -14.66
C LEU A 104 6.88 -12.52 -15.47
N TYR A 105 7.03 -13.68 -14.82
CA TYR A 105 7.33 -14.94 -15.48
C TYR A 105 6.24 -15.34 -16.50
N LEU A 106 4.96 -15.21 -16.12
CA LEU A 106 3.84 -15.47 -17.02
C LEU A 106 3.86 -14.54 -18.25
N LEU A 107 4.19 -13.27 -18.04
CA LEU A 107 4.22 -12.24 -19.08
C LEU A 107 5.41 -12.43 -20.05
N LEU A 108 6.61 -12.69 -19.54
CA LEU A 108 7.85 -12.65 -20.33
C LEU A 108 8.31 -14.03 -20.83
N ILE A 109 8.14 -15.08 -20.02
CA ILE A 109 8.85 -16.35 -20.20
C ILE A 109 7.91 -17.47 -20.62
N ARG A 110 6.73 -17.59 -20.00
CA ARG A 110 5.86 -18.76 -20.21
C ARG A 110 5.44 -18.90 -21.68
N PRO A 111 5.84 -19.99 -22.39
CA PRO A 111 5.37 -20.27 -23.73
C PRO A 111 3.87 -20.65 -23.68
N PRO A 112 3.10 -20.43 -24.76
CA PRO A 112 1.71 -20.82 -24.80
C PRO A 112 1.67 -22.35 -24.66
N SER A 113 1.12 -22.83 -23.56
CA SER A 113 0.87 -24.26 -23.44
C SER A 113 -0.17 -24.63 -24.50
N ASN A 114 0.19 -25.53 -25.42
CA ASN A 114 -0.76 -26.20 -26.31
C ASN A 114 -1.71 -27.14 -25.55
N ARG A 115 -1.68 -27.16 -24.21
CA ARG A 115 -2.72 -27.81 -23.44
C ARG A 115 -3.98 -26.96 -23.50
N VAL A 116 -4.85 -27.36 -24.41
CA VAL A 116 -6.30 -27.24 -24.30
C VAL A 116 -6.68 -27.54 -22.85
N TYR A 117 -6.80 -26.50 -22.04
CA TYR A 117 -7.64 -26.57 -20.86
C TYR A 117 -9.05 -26.48 -21.41
N SER A 118 -9.70 -27.63 -21.57
CA SER A 118 -11.13 -27.72 -21.73
C SER A 118 -11.79 -27.15 -20.47
N GLU A 119 -11.90 -25.83 -20.39
CA GLU A 119 -13.01 -25.20 -19.67
C GLU A 119 -14.26 -25.42 -20.50
N GLU A 120 -14.78 -26.64 -20.48
CA GLU A 120 -16.19 -26.96 -20.67
C GLU A 120 -16.44 -28.34 -20.05
N LEU A 121 -16.41 -28.42 -18.71
CA LEU A 121 -17.28 -29.38 -18.04
C LEU A 121 -18.68 -28.73 -17.98
N LYS A 122 -19.35 -28.66 -19.13
CA LYS A 122 -20.81 -28.55 -19.14
C LYS A 122 -21.32 -29.73 -18.31
N PRO A 123 -22.04 -29.52 -17.19
CA PRO A 123 -22.69 -30.64 -16.55
C PRO A 123 -23.74 -31.14 -17.55
N LYS A 124 -23.44 -32.24 -18.24
CA LYS A 124 -24.48 -33.05 -18.84
C LYS A 124 -25.42 -33.39 -17.71
N LEU A 125 -26.64 -32.87 -17.77
CA LEU A 125 -27.75 -33.27 -16.94
C LEU A 125 -28.00 -34.75 -17.24
N ARG A 126 -27.24 -35.64 -16.56
CA ARG A 126 -27.44 -37.07 -16.65
C ARG A 126 -28.59 -37.35 -15.70
N ASN A 127 -29.77 -37.57 -16.28
CA ASN A 127 -30.97 -37.99 -15.56
C ASN A 127 -30.61 -39.19 -14.69
N PHE A 128 -30.45 -38.96 -13.39
CA PHE A 128 -30.21 -40.01 -12.42
C PHE A 128 -31.57 -40.47 -11.94
N THR A 129 -32.07 -41.54 -12.57
CA THR A 129 -33.16 -42.34 -12.03
C THR A 129 -32.79 -42.79 -10.62
N ILE A 130 -33.61 -42.38 -9.66
CA ILE A 130 -33.54 -42.77 -8.26
C ILE A 130 -33.60 -44.30 -8.19
N ARG A 131 -32.48 -44.93 -7.81
CA ARG A 131 -32.44 -46.34 -7.42
C ARG A 131 -32.43 -46.43 -5.90
N LYS A 132 -33.31 -47.31 -5.41
CA LYS A 132 -33.73 -47.57 -4.04
C LYS A 132 -32.61 -47.59 -2.99
N ILE A 133 -32.96 -47.08 -1.82
CA ILE A 133 -32.28 -47.18 -0.52
C ILE A 133 -32.06 -48.65 -0.16
N PRO A 134 -30.84 -49.06 0.25
CA PRO A 134 -30.66 -50.15 1.19
C PRO A 134 -30.47 -49.59 2.60
N THR A 135 -31.11 -50.29 3.52
CA THR A 135 -31.20 -50.13 4.96
C THR A 135 -29.87 -50.30 5.68
N VAL A 136 -29.72 -49.50 6.74
CA VAL A 136 -29.24 -49.83 8.10
C VAL A 136 -28.41 -51.12 8.21
N ASP A 137 -27.08 -50.99 8.36
CA ASP A 137 -26.35 -51.49 9.54
C ASP A 137 -24.84 -51.21 9.47
N THR A 138 -24.23 -51.07 10.65
CA THR A 138 -22.80 -50.93 10.98
C THR A 138 -22.20 -49.50 11.01
N ILE A 139 -22.58 -48.75 12.06
CA ILE A 139 -21.74 -47.68 12.63
C ILE A 139 -21.15 -48.21 13.94
N VAL A 140 -19.97 -48.83 13.90
CA VAL A 140 -19.04 -48.87 15.04
C VAL A 140 -17.63 -48.92 14.44
N GLU A 141 -16.71 -48.11 14.96
CA GLU A 141 -15.27 -48.01 14.60
C GLU A 141 -14.81 -47.09 13.44
N GLN A 142 -15.29 -45.84 13.35
CA GLN A 142 -14.51 -44.81 12.64
C GLN A 142 -14.69 -43.37 13.16
N ARG A 143 -14.73 -43.18 14.49
CA ARG A 143 -15.13 -41.90 15.10
C ARG A 143 -14.01 -40.85 15.31
N GLN A 144 -12.76 -41.09 14.92
CA GLN A 144 -11.65 -40.15 15.25
C GLN A 144 -10.88 -39.56 14.05
N GLN A 145 -11.02 -40.06 12.82
CA GLN A 145 -10.39 -39.46 11.62
C GLN A 145 -11.34 -38.61 10.75
N VAL A 146 -12.65 -38.66 10.99
CA VAL A 146 -13.66 -38.02 10.12
C VAL A 146 -13.89 -36.53 10.44
N THR A 147 -13.54 -36.08 11.65
CA THR A 147 -13.79 -34.71 12.11
C THR A 147 -12.83 -33.67 11.50
N GLN A 148 -11.57 -34.04 11.23
CA GLN A 148 -10.59 -33.13 10.62
C GLN A 148 -10.74 -33.05 9.09
N ARG A 149 -11.13 -34.15 8.43
CA ARG A 149 -11.45 -34.17 6.99
C ARG A 149 -12.74 -33.41 6.67
N SER A 150 -13.75 -33.47 7.53
CA SER A 150 -15.02 -32.76 7.32
C SER A 150 -14.88 -31.25 7.41
N LEU A 151 -14.09 -30.72 8.35
CA LEU A 151 -13.79 -29.27 8.43
C LEU A 151 -13.02 -28.76 7.19
N ILE A 152 -12.03 -29.51 6.69
CA ILE A 152 -11.29 -29.14 5.47
C ILE A 152 -12.20 -29.19 4.23
N VAL A 153 -13.13 -30.15 4.16
CA VAL A 153 -14.09 -30.27 3.05
C VAL A 153 -15.15 -29.17 3.10
N ILE A 154 -15.63 -28.81 4.29
CA ILE A 154 -16.56 -27.68 4.49
C ILE A 154 -15.87 -26.37 4.18
N ALA A 155 -14.65 -26.13 4.69
CA ALA A 155 -13.85 -24.96 4.35
C ALA A 155 -13.58 -24.89 2.84
N ARG A 156 -13.22 -26.00 2.19
CA ARG A 156 -13.08 -26.05 0.72
C ARG A 156 -14.38 -25.76 -0.01
N ARG A 157 -15.54 -26.22 0.47
CA ARG A 157 -16.85 -25.94 -0.14
C ARG A 157 -17.26 -24.48 0.05
N VAL A 158 -17.03 -23.91 1.23
CA VAL A 158 -17.26 -22.49 1.52
C VAL A 158 -16.34 -21.62 0.67
N VAL A 159 -15.04 -21.93 0.61
CA VAL A 159 -14.08 -21.27 -0.27
C VAL A 159 -14.49 -21.42 -1.73
N ARG A 160 -14.95 -22.60 -2.18
CA ARG A 160 -15.40 -22.80 -3.56
C ARG A 160 -16.68 -22.01 -3.84
N GLY A 161 -17.59 -21.91 -2.87
CA GLY A 161 -18.81 -21.09 -2.94
C GLY A 161 -18.50 -19.60 -3.01
N ILE A 162 -17.62 -19.11 -2.13
CA ILE A 162 -17.11 -17.73 -2.16
C ILE A 162 -16.38 -17.46 -3.47
N VAL A 163 -15.55 -18.38 -3.96
CA VAL A 163 -14.85 -18.24 -5.26
C VAL A 163 -15.83 -18.26 -6.43
N MET A 164 -16.93 -19.03 -6.38
CA MET A 164 -17.96 -19.01 -7.42
C MET A 164 -18.81 -17.74 -7.39
N ILE A 165 -19.17 -17.25 -6.19
CA ILE A 165 -19.84 -15.95 -6.02
C ILE A 165 -18.92 -14.84 -6.51
N TYR A 166 -17.65 -14.87 -6.11
CA TYR A 166 -16.62 -13.96 -6.58
C TYR A 166 -16.42 -14.01 -8.10
N ARG A 167 -16.35 -15.20 -8.70
CA ARG A 167 -16.19 -15.38 -10.16
C ARG A 167 -17.44 -14.96 -10.94
N SER A 168 -18.63 -15.16 -10.39
CA SER A 168 -19.88 -14.72 -11.04
C SER A 168 -20.10 -13.21 -10.93
N VAL A 169 -19.61 -12.59 -9.85
CA VAL A 169 -19.71 -11.15 -9.58
C VAL A 169 -18.59 -10.34 -10.27
N VAL A 170 -17.37 -10.87 -10.33
CA VAL A 170 -16.17 -10.19 -10.89
C VAL A 170 -15.89 -10.63 -12.34
N SER A 171 -16.78 -11.42 -12.95
CA SER A 171 -16.64 -11.88 -14.34
C SER A 171 -16.37 -10.70 -15.29
N PRO A 172 -15.28 -10.73 -16.07
CA PRO A 172 -14.95 -9.68 -17.06
C PRO A 172 -16.05 -9.40 -18.07
N ASP A 173 -16.96 -10.36 -18.28
CA ASP A 173 -18.02 -10.33 -19.27
C ASP A 173 -19.43 -10.26 -18.63
N GLY A 174 -19.51 -9.96 -17.32
CA GLY A 174 -20.77 -9.91 -16.57
C GLY A 174 -21.69 -8.75 -16.97
N LYS A 175 -23.01 -8.99 -16.97
CA LYS A 175 -24.06 -8.00 -17.31
C LYS A 175 -24.02 -6.72 -16.46
N TYR A 176 -23.56 -6.82 -15.22
CA TYR A 176 -23.46 -5.71 -14.26
C TYR A 176 -22.05 -5.15 -14.08
N ARG A 177 -21.10 -5.54 -14.94
CA ARG A 177 -19.68 -5.25 -14.75
C ARG A 177 -19.39 -3.77 -14.49
N LYS A 178 -20.06 -2.83 -15.18
CA LYS A 178 -19.77 -1.40 -15.04
C LYS A 178 -20.12 -0.86 -13.65
N VAL A 179 -21.26 -1.27 -13.11
CA VAL A 179 -21.68 -0.92 -11.75
C VAL A 179 -20.73 -1.53 -10.73
N TRP A 180 -20.32 -2.78 -10.94
CA TRP A 180 -19.36 -3.45 -10.06
C TRP A 180 -17.98 -2.81 -10.06
N ASN A 181 -17.47 -2.33 -11.20
CA ASN A 181 -16.18 -1.62 -11.22
C ASN A 181 -16.26 -0.34 -10.36
N VAL A 182 -17.33 0.44 -10.48
CA VAL A 182 -17.54 1.64 -9.66
C VAL A 182 -17.69 1.29 -8.17
N LEU A 183 -18.38 0.20 -7.84
CA LEU A 183 -18.51 -0.25 -6.46
C LEU A 183 -17.16 -0.67 -5.86
N MET A 184 -16.27 -1.24 -6.68
CA MET A 184 -14.92 -1.64 -6.26
C MET A 184 -13.98 -0.45 -6.00
N GLU A 185 -14.39 0.79 -6.30
CA GLU A 185 -13.68 2.02 -5.90
C GLU A 185 -13.91 2.35 -4.41
N VAL A 186 -15.02 1.90 -3.83
CA VAL A 186 -15.40 2.24 -2.44
C VAL A 186 -14.37 1.75 -1.42
N PRO A 187 -13.90 0.49 -1.44
CA PRO A 187 -12.87 0.03 -0.52
C PRO A 187 -11.56 0.82 -0.66
N GLU A 188 -11.19 1.21 -1.88
CA GLU A 188 -9.99 2.01 -2.14
C GLU A 188 -10.09 3.40 -1.52
N VAL A 189 -11.23 4.08 -1.74
CA VAL A 189 -11.52 5.37 -1.11
C VAL A 189 -11.50 5.28 0.41
N ILE A 190 -12.09 4.23 0.99
CA ILE A 190 -12.07 4.01 2.44
C ILE A 190 -10.62 3.86 2.94
N LEU A 191 -9.81 3.05 2.27
CA LEU A 191 -8.41 2.88 2.63
C LEU A 191 -7.64 4.21 2.55
N GLN A 192 -7.85 5.01 1.49
CA GLN A 192 -7.22 6.32 1.34
C GLN A 192 -7.62 7.28 2.48
N ILE A 193 -8.89 7.31 2.87
CA ILE A 193 -9.36 8.14 4.00
C ILE A 193 -8.73 7.69 5.33
N LEU A 194 -8.70 6.37 5.58
CA LEU A 194 -8.13 5.82 6.80
C LEU A 194 -6.63 6.09 6.90
N SER A 195 -5.90 5.90 5.79
CA SER A 195 -4.48 6.24 5.71
C SER A 195 -4.22 7.73 5.92
N LEU A 196 -4.99 8.63 5.29
CA LEU A 196 -4.86 10.07 5.52
C LEU A 196 -5.07 10.43 6.99
N ARG A 197 -6.12 9.87 7.62
CA ARG A 197 -6.39 10.09 9.05
C ARG A 197 -5.26 9.61 9.94
N GLU A 198 -4.68 8.47 9.61
CA GLU A 198 -3.54 7.94 10.36
C GLU A 198 -2.31 8.85 10.22
N TYR A 199 -1.97 9.30 9.01
CA TYR A 199 -0.85 10.23 8.80
C TYR A 199 -1.05 11.57 9.52
N MET A 200 -2.27 12.10 9.51
CA MET A 200 -2.61 13.31 10.26
C MET A 200 -2.50 13.11 11.77
N ALA A 201 -2.94 11.96 12.29
CA ALA A 201 -2.86 11.64 13.71
C ALA A 201 -1.42 11.40 14.19
N GLN A 202 -0.56 10.88 13.31
CA GLN A 202 0.87 10.72 13.58
C GLN A 202 1.64 12.04 13.56
N GLY A 203 1.07 13.11 13.01
CA GLY A 203 1.75 14.41 12.90
C GLY A 203 2.83 14.42 11.83
N LEU A 204 2.55 13.77 10.68
CA LEU A 204 3.39 13.83 9.48
C LEU A 204 3.51 15.29 8.98
N ASP A 205 4.62 15.65 8.33
CA ASP A 205 4.80 17.01 7.84
C ASP A 205 3.67 17.46 6.90
N SER A 206 3.29 18.73 7.04
CA SER A 206 2.19 19.34 6.27
C SER A 206 2.37 19.20 4.75
N SER A 207 3.61 19.25 4.24
CA SER A 207 3.93 19.11 2.81
C SER A 207 3.56 17.71 2.30
N LEU A 208 3.87 16.69 3.09
CA LEU A 208 3.54 15.29 2.77
C LEU A 208 2.03 15.05 2.83
N LEU A 209 1.33 15.67 3.79
CA LEU A 209 -0.13 15.60 3.89
C LEU A 209 -0.82 16.24 2.68
N TYR A 210 -0.36 17.41 2.22
CA TYR A 210 -0.89 18.02 1.00
C TYR A 210 -0.60 17.18 -0.24
N CYS A 211 0.56 16.54 -0.32
CA CYS A 211 0.88 15.62 -1.41
C CYS A 211 -0.08 14.41 -1.41
N TYR A 212 -0.31 13.79 -0.25
CA TYR A 212 -1.25 12.67 -0.12
C TYR A 212 -2.68 13.06 -0.52
N ALA A 213 -3.16 14.19 -0.01
CA ALA A 213 -4.49 14.71 -0.33
C ALA A 213 -4.62 15.05 -1.83
N SER A 214 -3.54 15.53 -2.46
CA SER A 214 -3.50 15.79 -3.90
C SER A 214 -3.57 14.49 -4.72
N LEU A 215 -2.88 13.42 -4.28
CA LEU A 215 -3.00 12.09 -4.90
C LEU A 215 -4.43 11.53 -4.79
N MET A 216 -5.07 11.69 -3.63
CA MET A 216 -6.47 11.30 -3.43
C MET A 216 -7.41 12.09 -4.35
N ALA A 217 -7.23 13.41 -4.42
CA ALA A 217 -8.03 14.28 -5.28
C ALA A 217 -7.84 13.94 -6.77
N LEU A 218 -6.60 13.65 -7.19
CA LEU A 218 -6.30 13.20 -8.54
C LEU A 218 -6.97 11.86 -8.84
N ASN A 219 -6.92 10.90 -7.92
CA ASN A 219 -7.61 9.61 -8.10
C ASN A 219 -9.13 9.81 -8.28
N ALA A 220 -9.73 10.63 -7.42
CA ALA A 220 -11.14 10.96 -7.46
C ALA A 220 -11.52 11.69 -8.76
N PHE A 221 -10.68 12.62 -9.22
CA PHE A 221 -10.86 13.30 -10.51
C PHE A 221 -10.79 12.34 -11.69
N VAL A 222 -9.84 11.39 -11.70
CA VAL A 222 -9.76 10.41 -12.78
C VAL A 222 -10.96 9.45 -12.73
N ALA A 223 -11.46 9.08 -11.55
CA ALA A 223 -12.71 8.33 -11.41
C ALA A 223 -13.91 9.10 -11.97
N PHE A 224 -14.05 10.39 -11.63
CA PHE A 224 -15.06 11.28 -12.20
C PHE A 224 -14.98 11.35 -13.72
N TYR A 225 -13.79 11.64 -14.25
CA TYR A 225 -13.56 11.77 -15.70
C TYR A 225 -13.96 10.49 -16.44
N HIS A 226 -13.59 9.33 -15.91
CA HIS A 226 -13.95 8.05 -16.50
C HIS A 226 -15.46 7.81 -16.45
N ILE A 227 -16.12 8.06 -15.31
CA ILE A 227 -17.56 7.86 -15.14
C ILE A 227 -18.36 8.77 -16.10
N GLN A 228 -17.97 10.04 -16.27
CA GLN A 228 -18.70 10.98 -17.12
C GLN A 228 -18.41 10.79 -18.61
N PHE A 229 -17.12 10.77 -18.98
CA PHE A 229 -16.70 10.93 -20.38
C PHE A 229 -16.29 9.60 -21.03
N ARG A 230 -15.76 8.63 -20.26
CA ARG A 230 -15.19 7.39 -20.80
C ARG A 230 -15.91 6.13 -20.35
N TRP A 231 -17.22 6.20 -20.11
CA TRP A 231 -18.06 5.07 -19.67
C TRP A 231 -18.02 3.81 -20.57
N ASN A 232 -17.66 3.97 -21.85
CA ASN A 232 -17.55 2.88 -22.82
C ASN A 232 -16.10 2.39 -23.02
N GLU A 233 -15.16 2.84 -22.19
CA GLU A 233 -13.76 2.39 -22.26
C GLU A 233 -13.62 0.91 -21.91
N SER A 234 -12.57 0.28 -22.47
CA SER A 234 -12.31 -1.13 -22.26
C SER A 234 -11.97 -1.46 -20.80
N THR A 235 -12.36 -2.66 -20.35
CA THR A 235 -12.05 -3.20 -19.02
C THR A 235 -10.61 -3.08 -18.60
N LEU A 236 -9.72 -3.29 -19.57
CA LEU A 236 -8.30 -3.33 -19.30
C LEU A 236 -7.78 -1.97 -18.87
N HIS A 237 -8.20 -0.91 -19.53
CA HIS A 237 -7.72 0.45 -19.24
C HIS A 237 -8.20 0.92 -17.87
N HIS A 238 -9.46 0.63 -17.52
CA HIS A 238 -9.99 0.92 -16.18
C HIS A 238 -9.16 0.24 -15.09
N ILE A 239 -9.03 -1.10 -15.16
CA ILE A 239 -8.31 -1.86 -14.13
C ILE A 239 -6.83 -1.45 -14.09
N LEU A 240 -6.23 -1.16 -15.24
CA LEU A 240 -4.84 -0.69 -15.31
C LEU A 240 -4.66 0.62 -14.55
N LYS A 241 -5.55 1.60 -14.76
CA LYS A 241 -5.49 2.88 -14.06
C LYS A 241 -5.59 2.68 -12.55
N ASP A 242 -6.55 1.89 -12.07
CA ASP A 242 -6.71 1.67 -10.63
C ASP A 242 -5.51 0.91 -10.04
N SER A 243 -4.89 0.02 -10.83
CA SER A 243 -3.66 -0.69 -10.43
C SER A 243 -2.43 0.22 -10.34
N ILE A 244 -2.35 1.24 -11.20
CA ILE A 244 -1.29 2.27 -11.14
C ILE A 244 -1.47 3.11 -9.89
N VAL A 245 -2.72 3.50 -9.57
CA VAL A 245 -3.04 4.26 -8.36
C VAL A 245 -2.69 3.45 -7.10
N ASP A 246 -3.08 2.18 -7.02
CA ASP A 246 -2.70 1.30 -5.91
C ASP A 246 -1.18 1.23 -5.75
N ALA A 247 -0.45 1.06 -6.85
CA ALA A 247 1.02 1.03 -6.84
C ALA A 247 1.61 2.37 -6.38
N ALA A 248 1.01 3.50 -6.75
CA ALA A 248 1.44 4.82 -6.30
C ALA A 248 1.27 4.97 -4.77
N PHE A 249 0.15 4.54 -4.20
CA PHE A 249 -0.06 4.57 -2.75
C PHE A 249 0.79 3.53 -2.00
N ALA A 250 1.02 2.36 -2.57
CA ALA A 250 1.81 1.29 -1.94
C ALA A 250 3.32 1.56 -1.97
N VAL A 251 3.81 2.25 -3.01
CA VAL A 251 5.24 2.41 -3.28
C VAL A 251 5.66 3.87 -3.32
N PHE A 252 5.07 4.65 -4.22
CA PHE A 252 5.54 6.02 -4.47
C PHE A 252 5.38 6.91 -3.24
N PHE A 253 4.23 6.90 -2.57
CA PHE A 253 4.02 7.78 -1.42
C PHE A 253 4.91 7.40 -0.21
N PRO A 254 5.00 6.13 0.22
CA PRO A 254 5.97 5.73 1.24
C PRO A 254 7.43 6.02 0.86
N ALA A 255 7.80 5.84 -0.41
CA ALA A 255 9.13 6.21 -0.90
C ALA A 255 9.38 7.72 -0.84
N LEU A 256 8.35 8.52 -1.11
CA LEU A 256 8.41 9.98 -1.01
C LEU A 256 8.62 10.43 0.44
N ILE A 257 7.93 9.82 1.41
CA ILE A 257 8.15 10.09 2.84
C ILE A 257 9.61 9.86 3.19
N LEU A 258 10.17 8.70 2.82
CA LEU A 258 11.57 8.37 3.10
C LEU A 258 12.52 9.36 2.42
N LEU A 259 12.31 9.67 1.13
CA LEU A 259 13.18 10.59 0.40
C LEU A 259 13.12 12.01 0.98
N TYR A 260 11.93 12.48 1.33
CA TYR A 260 11.71 13.79 1.92
C TYR A 260 12.41 13.92 3.27
N SER A 261 12.19 12.94 4.17
CA SER A 261 12.79 12.97 5.51
C SER A 261 14.32 12.89 5.46
N LEU A 262 14.88 12.10 4.54
CA LEU A 262 16.33 12.06 4.30
C LEU A 262 16.87 13.39 3.79
N PHE A 263 16.16 14.04 2.87
CA PHE A 263 16.58 15.32 2.30
C PHE A 263 16.58 16.41 3.36
N VAL A 264 15.53 16.50 4.18
CA VAL A 264 15.41 17.50 5.25
C VAL A 264 16.50 17.30 6.31
N PHE A 265 16.74 16.05 6.74
CA PHE A 265 17.72 15.77 7.80
C PHE A 265 19.18 15.85 7.34
N GLN A 266 19.45 15.79 6.03
CA GLN A 266 20.82 15.83 5.50
C GLN A 266 21.56 17.13 5.84
N ASP A 267 20.86 18.25 5.90
CA ASP A 267 21.49 19.54 6.20
C ASP A 267 21.95 19.63 7.66
N ASP A 268 21.14 19.10 8.58
CA ASP A 268 21.52 18.99 9.99
C ASP A 268 22.70 18.05 10.18
N LEU A 269 22.76 16.92 9.47
CA LEU A 269 23.91 16.02 9.52
C LEU A 269 25.21 16.68 9.05
N LYS A 270 25.17 17.55 8.04
CA LYS A 270 26.36 18.30 7.61
C LYS A 270 26.85 19.19 8.75
N SER A 271 25.93 19.86 9.46
CA SER A 271 26.28 20.71 10.60
C SER A 271 26.93 19.90 11.74
N VAL A 272 26.43 18.69 12.01
CA VAL A 272 26.97 17.78 13.03
C VAL A 272 28.36 17.29 12.65
N LYS A 273 28.57 16.92 11.38
CA LYS A 273 29.88 16.49 10.87
C LYS A 273 30.92 17.61 10.96
N ILE A 274 30.53 18.87 10.71
CA ILE A 274 31.41 20.02 10.91
C ILE A 274 31.75 20.17 12.39
N ARG A 275 30.76 20.12 13.29
CA ARG A 275 31.00 20.21 14.75
C ARG A 275 31.94 19.09 15.24
N GLN A 276 31.78 17.87 14.73
CA GLN A 276 32.62 16.72 15.09
C GLN A 276 34.12 16.99 14.86
N GLN A 277 34.49 17.82 13.89
CA GLN A 277 35.90 18.18 13.62
C GLN A 277 36.54 19.02 14.73
N PHE A 278 35.74 19.74 15.52
CA PHE A 278 36.24 20.64 16.57
C PHE A 278 36.32 19.98 17.96
N PHE A 279 35.71 18.82 18.15
CA PHE A 279 35.72 18.12 19.44
C PHE A 279 36.75 16.99 19.47
N PRO A 280 37.31 16.67 20.65
CA PRO A 280 38.18 15.51 20.78
C PRO A 280 37.47 14.22 20.36
N PRO A 281 38.20 13.26 19.75
CA PRO A 281 37.65 11.99 19.28
C PRO A 281 36.87 11.28 20.40
N ARG A 282 35.76 10.61 20.06
CA ARG A 282 34.87 9.84 20.96
C ARG A 282 34.02 10.62 21.96
N GLY A 283 34.40 11.84 22.34
CA GLY A 283 33.63 12.65 23.31
C GLY A 283 32.33 13.20 22.72
N PHE A 284 32.41 13.75 21.50
CA PHE A 284 31.27 14.30 20.76
C PHE A 284 30.32 13.21 20.27
N GLU A 285 30.88 12.12 19.75
CA GLU A 285 30.11 11.02 19.16
C GLU A 285 29.07 10.47 20.15
N ARG A 286 29.42 10.32 21.43
CA ARG A 286 28.51 9.86 22.50
C ARG A 286 27.40 10.85 22.88
N LYS A 287 27.48 12.11 22.45
CA LYS A 287 26.49 13.15 22.74
C LYS A 287 25.88 13.73 21.47
N ALA A 288 26.17 13.17 20.30
CA ALA A 288 25.81 13.74 19.01
C ALA A 288 24.30 13.95 18.88
N ARG A 289 23.48 12.99 19.31
CA ARG A 289 22.01 13.11 19.33
C ARG A 289 21.51 14.29 20.16
N ASN A 290 22.26 14.65 21.21
CA ASN A 290 21.90 15.79 22.04
C ASN A 290 22.27 17.15 21.44
N LEU A 291 23.05 17.16 20.36
CA LEU A 291 23.53 18.38 19.72
C LEU A 291 22.84 18.64 18.38
N VAL A 292 22.05 17.68 17.90
CA VAL A 292 21.23 17.82 16.69
C VAL A 292 19.94 18.58 17.02
N ASN A 293 19.41 19.31 16.03
CA ASN A 293 18.10 19.93 16.13
C ASN A 293 17.04 18.87 16.45
N ALA A 294 16.44 18.98 17.63
CA ALA A 294 15.49 17.99 18.09
C ALA A 294 14.17 18.03 17.31
N LYS A 295 13.84 19.16 16.67
CA LYS A 295 12.68 19.24 15.77
C LYS A 295 12.87 18.30 14.58
N GLU A 296 13.94 18.50 13.82
CA GLU A 296 14.22 17.71 12.61
C GLU A 296 14.47 16.24 12.94
N LEU A 297 15.11 15.95 14.08
CA LEU A 297 15.28 14.59 14.58
C LEU A 297 13.93 13.89 14.84
N ASN A 298 12.98 14.55 15.51
CA ASN A 298 11.67 13.98 15.81
C ASN A 298 10.78 13.87 14.57
N MET A 299 10.86 14.85 13.66
CA MET A 299 10.18 14.81 12.37
C MET A 299 10.66 13.61 11.55
N PHE A 300 11.98 13.44 11.39
CA PHE A 300 12.55 12.27 10.73
C PHE A 300 12.11 10.98 11.41
N SER A 301 12.21 10.90 12.74
CA SER A 301 11.85 9.69 13.48
C SER A 301 10.39 9.32 13.24
N THR A 302 9.48 10.29 13.20
CA THR A 302 8.06 10.04 12.95
C THR A 302 7.80 9.63 11.51
N ASP A 303 8.38 10.35 10.55
CA ASP A 303 8.25 10.02 9.14
C ASP A 303 8.78 8.61 8.86
N PHE A 304 9.94 8.26 9.43
CA PHE A 304 10.52 6.93 9.31
C PHE A 304 9.65 5.87 10.01
N GLU A 305 9.18 6.11 11.23
CA GLU A 305 8.28 5.18 11.95
C GLU A 305 6.94 5.01 11.24
N SER A 306 6.45 6.02 10.50
CA SER A 306 5.24 5.92 9.68
C SER A 306 5.39 4.87 8.56
N LEU A 307 6.61 4.50 8.17
CA LEU A 307 6.90 3.44 7.20
C LEU A 307 6.94 2.04 7.86
N LEU A 308 7.17 1.98 9.17
CA LEU A 308 7.30 0.73 9.91
C LEU A 308 5.92 0.16 10.25
N VAL A 309 5.78 -1.17 10.19
CA VAL A 309 4.53 -1.86 10.52
C VAL A 309 4.62 -2.33 11.97
N LEU A 310 4.01 -1.56 12.87
CA LEU A 310 4.20 -1.73 14.31
C LEU A 310 2.99 -2.40 14.98
N SER A 311 1.80 -2.21 14.41
CA SER A 311 0.53 -2.73 14.91
C SER A 311 -0.20 -3.61 13.90
N GLU A 312 -1.19 -4.39 14.36
CA GLU A 312 -2.08 -5.14 13.46
C GLU A 312 -2.87 -4.22 12.52
N TRP A 313 -3.22 -3.03 13.01
CA TRP A 313 -3.88 -2.00 12.21
C TRP A 313 -2.95 -1.46 11.10
N ASP A 314 -1.66 -1.33 11.37
CA ASP A 314 -0.66 -0.98 10.36
C ASP A 314 -0.52 -2.08 9.31
N VAL A 315 -0.59 -3.36 9.72
CA VAL A 315 -0.57 -4.49 8.76
C VAL A 315 -1.70 -4.33 7.77
N PHE A 316 -2.91 -4.05 8.28
CA PHE A 316 -4.07 -3.82 7.43
C PHE A 316 -3.87 -2.59 6.52
N LEU A 317 -3.62 -1.40 7.08
CA LEU A 317 -3.58 -0.18 6.27
C LEU A 317 -2.42 -0.14 5.27
N LYS A 318 -1.22 -0.57 5.66
CA LYS A 318 -0.01 -0.41 4.84
C LYS A 318 0.13 -1.50 3.79
N LEU A 319 -0.36 -2.72 4.05
CA LEU A 319 -0.28 -3.82 3.07
C LEU A 319 -1.50 -3.93 2.17
N SER A 320 -2.64 -3.29 2.51
CA SER A 320 -3.86 -3.38 1.70
C SER A 320 -3.65 -2.91 0.25
N PHE A 321 -2.98 -1.77 0.03
CA PHE A 321 -2.72 -1.29 -1.33
C PHE A 321 -1.81 -2.24 -2.12
N SER A 322 -0.81 -2.84 -1.49
CA SER A 322 0.05 -3.85 -2.12
C SER A 322 -0.75 -5.09 -2.52
N LEU A 323 -1.68 -5.55 -1.67
CA LEU A 323 -2.54 -6.71 -1.95
C LEU A 323 -3.58 -6.41 -3.05
N LEU A 324 -4.18 -5.21 -3.03
CA LEU A 324 -5.09 -4.75 -4.08
C LEU A 324 -4.38 -4.66 -5.43
N ALA A 325 -3.18 -4.08 -5.45
CA ALA A 325 -2.32 -4.05 -6.63
C ALA A 325 -2.07 -5.48 -7.15
N CYS A 326 -1.60 -6.41 -6.31
CA CYS A 326 -1.38 -7.80 -6.70
C CYS A 326 -2.64 -8.44 -7.31
N PHE A 327 -3.80 -8.22 -6.68
CA PHE A 327 -5.08 -8.75 -7.17
C PHE A 327 -5.43 -8.20 -8.56
N ARG A 328 -5.35 -6.87 -8.75
CA ARG A 328 -5.68 -6.22 -10.03
C ARG A 328 -4.67 -6.54 -11.13
N TRP A 329 -3.37 -6.59 -10.82
CA TRP A 329 -2.31 -7.00 -11.75
C TRP A 329 -2.44 -8.46 -12.20
N ASN A 330 -2.86 -9.36 -11.32
CA ASN A 330 -3.17 -10.73 -11.69
C ASN A 330 -4.32 -10.78 -12.72
N LYS A 331 -5.38 -10.00 -12.49
CA LYS A 331 -6.50 -9.88 -13.44
C LYS A 331 -6.05 -9.32 -14.80
N ILE A 332 -5.22 -8.27 -14.82
CA ILE A 332 -4.68 -7.68 -16.06
C ILE A 332 -3.86 -8.70 -16.83
N THR A 333 -2.94 -9.40 -16.15
CA THR A 333 -2.07 -10.40 -16.77
C THR A 333 -2.90 -11.50 -17.43
N HIS A 334 -3.92 -12.02 -16.75
CA HIS A 334 -4.82 -13.03 -17.31
C HIS A 334 -5.62 -12.54 -18.51
N LEU A 335 -6.09 -11.28 -18.51
CA LEU A 335 -6.81 -10.68 -19.64
C LEU A 335 -5.90 -10.51 -20.86
N LEU A 336 -4.64 -10.08 -20.66
CA LEU A 336 -3.66 -9.97 -21.75
C LEU A 336 -3.33 -11.33 -22.36
N LEU A 337 -3.15 -12.36 -21.53
CA LEU A 337 -2.93 -13.73 -21.98
C LEU A 337 -4.13 -14.29 -22.75
N GLN A 338 -5.36 -13.94 -22.36
CA GLN A 338 -6.57 -14.34 -23.07
C GLN A 338 -6.67 -13.66 -24.44
N ARG A 339 -6.32 -12.38 -24.54
CA ARG A 339 -6.27 -11.65 -25.82
C ARG A 339 -5.25 -12.26 -26.78
N GLU A 340 -4.07 -12.61 -26.28
CA GLU A 340 -3.05 -13.32 -27.07
C GLU A 340 -3.60 -14.63 -27.67
N ARG A 341 -4.28 -15.44 -26.86
CA ARG A 341 -4.88 -16.71 -27.33
C ARG A 341 -5.95 -16.49 -28.40
N LYS A 342 -6.83 -15.50 -28.23
CA LYS A 342 -7.86 -15.17 -29.23
C LYS A 342 -7.25 -14.66 -30.54
N GLY A 343 -6.20 -13.84 -30.47
CA GLY A 343 -5.45 -13.38 -31.65
C GLY A 343 -4.84 -14.54 -32.43
N ARG A 344 -4.22 -15.50 -31.73
CA ARG A 344 -3.64 -16.69 -32.36
C ARG A 344 -4.68 -17.57 -33.06
N ASN A 345 -5.79 -17.89 -32.38
CA ASN A 345 -6.85 -18.73 -32.94
C ASN A 345 -7.53 -18.10 -34.18
N SER A 346 -7.54 -16.76 -34.26
CA SER A 346 -8.08 -16.05 -35.44
C SER A 346 -7.11 -16.12 -36.62
N GLN A 347 -5.81 -16.03 -36.37
CA GLN A 347 -4.76 -16.14 -37.39
C GLN A 347 -4.63 -17.57 -37.94
N GLU A 348 -4.77 -18.59 -37.10
CA GLU A 348 -4.77 -20.01 -37.50
C GLU A 348 -5.98 -20.33 -38.40
N LYS A 349 -7.18 -19.85 -38.06
CA LYS A 349 -8.38 -19.97 -38.92
C LYS A 349 -8.26 -19.28 -40.27
N THR A 350 -7.54 -18.16 -40.35
CA THR A 350 -7.34 -17.43 -41.62
C THR A 350 -6.34 -18.16 -42.53
N THR A 351 -5.38 -18.89 -41.93
CA THR A 351 -4.36 -19.65 -42.65
C THR A 351 -4.92 -20.99 -43.16
N ASP A 352 -5.75 -21.67 -42.36
CA ASP A 352 -6.45 -22.90 -42.78
C ASP A 352 -7.57 -22.64 -43.80
N GLY A 353 -8.22 -21.47 -43.75
CA GLY A 353 -9.21 -21.04 -44.74
C GLY A 353 -8.61 -20.77 -46.13
N ALA A 354 -7.38 -20.25 -46.17
CA ALA A 354 -6.63 -20.08 -47.41
C ALA A 354 -6.19 -21.44 -48.02
N GLN A 355 -5.91 -22.44 -47.18
CA GLN A 355 -5.42 -23.75 -47.63
C GLN A 355 -6.54 -24.71 -48.08
N LYS A 356 -7.78 -24.53 -47.59
CA LYS A 356 -8.96 -25.26 -48.11
C LYS A 356 -9.49 -24.74 -49.46
N SER A 357 -8.99 -23.63 -49.96
CA SER A 357 -9.46 -23.02 -51.21
C SER A 357 -8.79 -23.57 -52.48
N HIS A 358 -7.88 -24.54 -52.37
CA HIS A 358 -7.15 -25.09 -53.52
C HIS A 358 -7.50 -26.53 -53.94
N SER A 359 -8.50 -27.16 -53.32
CA SER A 359 -9.02 -28.46 -53.79
C SER A 359 -10.54 -28.44 -53.81
N THR A 360 -11.10 -27.96 -54.93
CA THR A 360 -12.19 -28.57 -55.73
C THR A 360 -12.70 -27.49 -56.67
N ARG A 361 -12.04 -27.37 -57.84
CA ARG A 361 -12.53 -26.57 -58.95
C ARG A 361 -13.58 -27.40 -59.68
N ASN A 362 -14.86 -27.11 -59.47
CA ASN A 362 -15.91 -27.50 -60.42
C ASN A 362 -16.89 -26.33 -60.57
N CYS A 363 -16.82 -25.70 -61.73
CA CYS A 363 -17.78 -24.70 -62.18
C CYS A 363 -19.12 -25.38 -62.51
N LYS A 364 -20.23 -24.81 -62.03
CA LYS A 364 -21.45 -24.61 -62.82
C LYS A 364 -22.51 -23.82 -62.03
N ALA A 365 -23.20 -22.97 -62.79
CA ALA A 365 -24.48 -22.31 -62.58
C ALA A 365 -24.54 -21.03 -61.71
N VAL A 366 -24.69 -19.92 -62.44
CA VAL A 366 -25.19 -18.61 -62.02
C VAL A 366 -26.70 -18.70 -61.81
N ALA A 367 -27.19 -18.22 -60.66
CA ALA A 367 -28.57 -17.75 -60.46
C ALA A 367 -28.68 -16.98 -59.11
N PRO A 368 -29.65 -16.06 -58.95
CA PRO A 368 -29.45 -14.77 -58.30
C PRO A 368 -29.71 -14.75 -56.79
N LEU A 369 -29.06 -13.78 -56.13
CA LEU A 369 -29.26 -13.36 -54.75
C LEU A 369 -30.74 -13.14 -54.40
N PRO A 370 -31.27 -13.73 -53.31
CA PRO A 370 -32.26 -13.07 -52.50
C PRO A 370 -31.54 -12.16 -51.51
N VAL A 371 -31.86 -10.86 -51.59
CA VAL A 371 -31.56 -9.90 -50.54
C VAL A 371 -32.45 -10.26 -49.34
N GLU A 372 -31.93 -11.10 -48.45
CA GLU A 372 -32.51 -11.32 -47.14
C GLU A 372 -31.74 -10.44 -46.14
N LYS A 373 -32.32 -9.28 -45.81
CA LYS A 373 -31.96 -8.51 -44.63
C LYS A 373 -32.25 -9.37 -43.40
N SER A 374 -31.26 -10.15 -42.96
CA SER A 374 -31.25 -10.73 -41.62
C SER A 374 -30.90 -9.65 -40.61
N THR A 375 -31.92 -8.83 -40.32
CA THR A 375 -32.05 -8.07 -39.09
C THR A 375 -32.03 -9.05 -37.93
N HIS A 376 -30.85 -9.33 -37.38
CA HIS A 376 -30.70 -9.91 -36.04
C HIS A 376 -29.34 -9.55 -35.44
N ASP A 377 -28.94 -8.28 -35.55
CA ASP A 377 -28.22 -7.65 -34.46
C ASP A 377 -29.20 -7.51 -33.30
N THR A 378 -29.30 -8.57 -32.50
CA THR A 378 -29.97 -8.50 -31.21
C THR A 378 -29.09 -7.63 -30.34
N GLU A 379 -29.40 -6.34 -30.39
CA GLU A 379 -28.92 -5.28 -29.52
C GLU A 379 -28.75 -5.83 -28.10
N GLN A 380 -27.50 -6.06 -27.69
CA GLN A 380 -27.15 -6.42 -26.33
C GLN A 380 -27.50 -5.21 -25.45
N SER A 381 -28.76 -5.15 -25.02
CA SER A 381 -29.27 -4.17 -24.06
C SER A 381 -28.62 -4.41 -22.69
N GLY A 382 -27.39 -3.90 -22.54
CA GLY A 382 -26.79 -3.64 -21.25
C GLY A 382 -27.68 -2.63 -20.52
N TYR A 383 -28.01 -2.92 -19.26
CA TYR A 383 -28.76 -1.98 -18.43
C TYR A 383 -27.86 -0.78 -18.15
N TYR A 384 -28.02 0.30 -18.90
CA TYR A 384 -27.32 1.55 -18.64
C TYR A 384 -27.93 2.15 -17.38
N PRO A 385 -27.15 2.43 -16.32
CA PRO A 385 -27.67 3.26 -15.24
C PRO A 385 -28.17 4.55 -15.88
N SER A 386 -29.32 5.05 -15.40
CA SER A 386 -29.90 6.28 -15.94
C SER A 386 -28.80 7.35 -15.99
N SER A 387 -28.73 8.12 -17.08
CA SER A 387 -27.67 9.13 -17.25
C SER A 387 -27.55 10.04 -16.03
N ARG A 388 -28.67 10.30 -15.35
CA ARG A 388 -28.75 11.01 -14.07
C ARG A 388 -27.95 10.34 -12.95
N LEU A 389 -28.13 9.04 -12.71
CA LEU A 389 -27.40 8.32 -11.65
C LEU A 389 -25.89 8.34 -11.90
N ARG A 390 -25.46 8.15 -13.15
CA ARG A 390 -24.04 8.25 -13.54
C ARG A 390 -23.48 9.63 -13.24
N THR A 391 -24.21 10.68 -13.61
CA THR A 391 -23.81 12.05 -13.34
C THR A 391 -23.69 12.32 -11.84
N MET A 392 -24.66 11.88 -11.04
CA MET A 392 -24.63 12.02 -9.57
C MET A 392 -23.42 11.30 -8.94
N VAL A 393 -23.17 10.05 -9.31
CA VAL A 393 -22.04 9.28 -8.77
C VAL A 393 -20.71 9.93 -9.13
N GLY A 394 -20.54 10.38 -10.38
CA GLY A 394 -19.31 11.08 -10.74
C GLY A 394 -19.15 12.39 -9.96
N ILE A 395 -20.19 13.22 -9.85
CA ILE A 395 -20.13 14.47 -9.08
C ILE A 395 -19.75 14.20 -7.61
N PHE A 396 -20.24 13.10 -7.03
CA PHE A 396 -19.86 12.70 -5.68
C PHE A 396 -18.35 12.47 -5.54
N PHE A 397 -17.70 11.77 -6.50
CA PHE A 397 -16.24 11.62 -6.49
C PHE A 397 -15.51 12.97 -6.61
N MET A 398 -16.01 13.89 -7.44
CA MET A 398 -15.42 15.22 -7.56
C MET A 398 -15.54 16.03 -6.26
N ILE A 399 -16.72 16.03 -5.63
CA ILE A 399 -16.95 16.68 -4.33
C ILE A 399 -16.06 16.04 -3.27
N TYR A 400 -15.93 14.72 -3.26
CA TYR A 400 -15.04 14.00 -2.36
C TYR A 400 -13.57 14.44 -2.52
N GLY A 401 -13.04 14.47 -3.75
CA GLY A 401 -11.66 14.88 -4.00
C GLY A 401 -11.37 16.31 -3.56
N VAL A 402 -12.27 17.25 -3.86
CA VAL A 402 -12.17 18.65 -3.40
C VAL A 402 -12.32 18.73 -1.88
N GLY A 403 -13.24 17.97 -1.30
CA GLY A 403 -13.48 17.88 0.13
C GLY A 403 -12.26 17.40 0.90
N CYS A 404 -11.50 16.43 0.37
CA CYS A 404 -10.24 15.98 0.97
C CYS A 404 -9.19 17.09 1.02
N LEU A 405 -9.02 17.86 -0.06
CA LEU A 405 -8.08 18.99 -0.09
C LEU A 405 -8.47 20.07 0.93
N ILE A 406 -9.75 20.45 0.94
CA ILE A 406 -10.28 21.44 1.89
C ILE A 406 -10.12 20.95 3.32
N TYR A 407 -10.49 19.70 3.60
CA TYR A 407 -10.39 19.10 4.92
C TYR A 407 -8.94 19.08 5.43
N THR A 408 -7.99 18.66 4.59
CA THR A 408 -6.56 18.65 4.96
C THR A 408 -6.06 20.07 5.20
N GLY A 409 -6.41 21.03 4.33
CA GLY A 409 -6.03 22.44 4.51
C GLY A 409 -6.57 23.05 5.80
N ILE A 410 -7.86 22.84 6.11
CA ILE A 410 -8.46 23.31 7.36
C ILE A 410 -7.81 22.62 8.56
N SER A 411 -7.61 21.30 8.50
CA SER A 411 -7.00 20.54 9.61
C SER A 411 -5.60 21.03 9.93
N VAL A 412 -4.78 21.29 8.91
CA VAL A 412 -3.43 21.84 9.09
C VAL A 412 -3.47 23.26 9.62
N GLN A 413 -4.32 24.14 9.04
CA GLN A 413 -4.42 25.54 9.44
C GLN A 413 -4.88 25.69 10.90
N VAL A 414 -5.94 24.97 11.30
CA VAL A 414 -6.50 25.01 12.65
C VAL A 414 -5.46 24.50 13.63
N SER A 415 -4.91 23.30 13.42
CA SER A 415 -3.93 22.71 14.34
C SER A 415 -2.68 23.59 14.51
N ARG A 416 -2.20 24.19 13.41
CA ARG A 416 -1.07 25.13 13.46
C ARG A 416 -1.41 26.40 14.24
N SER A 417 -2.61 26.93 14.08
CA SER A 417 -3.04 28.12 14.83
C SER A 417 -3.14 27.85 16.33
N SER A 418 -3.69 26.70 16.73
CA SER A 418 -3.82 26.29 18.13
C SER A 418 -2.45 26.08 18.80
N CYS A 419 -1.52 25.44 18.09
CA CYS A 419 -0.17 25.17 18.61
C CYS A 419 0.83 26.32 18.44
N SER A 420 0.49 27.39 17.69
CA SER A 420 1.39 28.54 17.47
C SER A 420 1.82 29.26 18.75
N ARG A 421 1.03 29.16 19.82
CA ARG A 421 1.32 29.70 21.15
C ARG A 421 2.47 28.96 21.85
N TYR A 422 2.79 27.75 21.43
CA TYR A 422 3.78 26.87 22.06
C TYR A 422 4.87 26.50 21.05
N PRO A 423 5.88 27.35 20.81
CA PRO A 423 6.95 27.07 19.85
C PRO A 423 7.80 25.84 20.24
N THR A 424 7.75 25.44 21.51
CA THR A 424 8.37 24.23 22.07
C THR A 424 7.62 22.95 21.72
N CYS A 425 6.38 23.04 21.23
CA CYS A 425 5.69 21.91 20.61
C CYS A 425 6.16 21.75 19.16
N VAL A 426 7.21 20.96 18.97
CA VAL A 426 7.85 20.80 17.65
C VAL A 426 7.04 19.93 16.69
N GLN A 427 6.15 19.10 17.22
CA GLN A 427 5.29 18.21 16.44
C GLN A 427 3.93 18.02 17.11
N PHE A 428 2.87 18.07 16.31
CA PHE A 428 1.49 18.01 16.77
C PHE A 428 0.61 17.25 15.77
N ALA A 429 -0.52 16.72 16.25
CA ALA A 429 -1.47 16.00 15.41
C ALA A 429 -2.32 17.00 14.60
N HIS A 430 -2.60 16.66 13.34
CA HIS A 430 -3.43 17.46 12.44
C HIS A 430 -4.89 17.02 12.49
N ARG A 431 -5.61 17.39 13.55
CA ARG A 431 -6.99 16.95 13.73
C ARG A 431 -7.96 18.12 13.74
N TRP A 432 -9.01 17.99 12.94
CA TRP A 432 -10.13 18.93 12.97
C TRP A 432 -11.45 18.17 13.09
N ILE A 433 -12.25 18.60 14.06
CA ILE A 433 -13.60 18.08 14.29
C ILE A 433 -14.56 19.24 14.02
N PRO A 434 -15.44 19.15 13.02
CA PRO A 434 -16.44 20.17 12.76
C PRO A 434 -17.30 20.42 14.01
N GLY A 435 -17.34 21.67 14.48
CA GLY A 435 -18.10 22.08 15.68
C GLY A 435 -17.45 21.73 17.02
N GLY A 436 -16.21 21.22 17.04
CA GLY A 436 -15.43 21.03 18.26
C GLY A 436 -14.67 22.29 18.71
N SER A 437 -14.17 22.28 19.95
CA SER A 437 -13.29 23.33 20.48
C SER A 437 -11.94 23.33 19.74
N SER A 438 -11.58 24.44 19.11
CA SER A 438 -10.32 24.63 18.37
C SER A 438 -9.14 25.07 19.24
N ASP A 439 -9.33 25.20 20.55
CA ASP A 439 -8.37 25.94 21.40
C ASP A 439 -7.28 25.05 22.03
N VAL A 440 -7.44 23.72 21.96
CA VAL A 440 -6.50 22.76 22.57
C VAL A 440 -5.47 22.31 21.53
N CYS A 441 -4.18 22.46 21.86
CA CYS A 441 -3.07 21.96 21.04
C CYS A 441 -2.83 20.47 21.32
N GLU A 442 -3.08 19.59 20.34
CA GLU A 442 -2.77 18.17 20.41
C GLU A 442 -1.27 17.92 20.13
N CYS A 443 -0.42 18.31 21.08
CA CYS A 443 1.03 18.16 20.95
C CYS A 443 1.47 16.68 21.06
N LEU A 444 2.38 16.27 20.18
CA LEU A 444 2.95 14.91 20.15
C LEU A 444 4.39 14.90 20.66
N ALA A 445 5.18 15.92 20.32
CA ALA A 445 6.55 16.07 20.78
C ALA A 445 6.76 17.46 21.40
N TYR A 446 6.99 17.47 22.71
CA TYR A 446 7.37 18.66 23.45
C TYR A 446 8.88 18.67 23.64
N VAL A 447 9.54 19.66 23.06
CA VAL A 447 10.99 19.78 23.11
C VAL A 447 11.40 21.20 23.47
N ASP A 448 12.02 21.33 24.62
CA ASP A 448 12.62 22.57 25.09
C ASP A 448 14.03 22.28 25.62
N ARG A 449 15.01 22.59 24.77
CA ARG A 449 16.41 22.29 25.02
C ARG A 449 17.21 23.57 24.95
N ASP A 450 17.78 23.94 26.08
CA ASP A 450 18.75 25.02 26.12
C ASP A 450 20.15 24.43 26.27
N LEU A 451 20.91 24.48 25.19
CA LEU A 451 22.26 23.93 25.16
C LEU A 451 23.30 24.96 25.64
N ALA A 452 22.90 26.20 25.90
CA ALA A 452 23.77 27.17 26.54
C ALA A 452 24.05 26.75 27.99
N PRO A 453 25.28 26.98 28.52
CA PRO A 453 25.53 26.82 29.94
C PRO A 453 24.65 27.81 30.71
N ALA A 454 23.58 27.30 31.31
CA ALA A 454 22.66 28.09 32.12
C ALA A 454 23.16 28.09 33.57
N ASP A 455 23.13 29.27 34.21
CA ASP A 455 23.31 29.36 35.65
C ASP A 455 22.19 28.57 36.33
N ALA A 456 22.55 27.58 37.15
CA ALA A 456 21.61 26.63 37.76
C ALA A 456 20.51 27.32 38.61
N GLU A 457 20.72 28.57 39.02
CA GLU A 457 19.81 29.36 39.85
C GLU A 457 18.71 30.06 39.04
N ASN A 458 18.89 30.30 37.73
CA ASN A 458 17.95 31.06 36.89
C ASN A 458 17.42 30.25 35.69
N LEU A 459 16.96 29.04 35.96
CA LEU A 459 16.30 28.19 34.97
C LEU A 459 14.84 28.62 34.79
N THR A 460 14.39 28.74 33.55
CA THR A 460 13.00 29.06 33.22
C THR A 460 12.08 27.92 33.66
N ASP A 461 11.03 28.24 34.42
CA ASP A 461 10.01 27.28 34.85
C ASP A 461 9.07 26.93 33.69
N VAL A 462 8.94 25.63 33.42
CA VAL A 462 8.10 25.09 32.34
C VAL A 462 6.96 24.20 32.84
N THR A 463 6.76 24.07 34.16
CA THR A 463 5.77 23.16 34.75
C THR A 463 4.37 23.41 34.20
N ASN A 464 3.92 24.67 34.18
CA ASN A 464 2.58 25.03 33.70
C ASN A 464 2.42 24.76 32.20
N THR A 465 3.45 25.05 31.40
CA THR A 465 3.43 24.80 29.95
C THR A 465 3.35 23.30 29.66
N LEU A 466 4.12 22.49 30.38
CA LEU A 466 4.08 21.03 30.27
C LEU A 466 2.72 20.47 30.68
N ALA A 467 2.13 20.95 31.78
CA ALA A 467 0.79 20.54 32.22
C ALA A 467 -0.28 20.83 31.16
N VAL A 468 -0.26 22.02 30.57
CA VAL A 468 -1.21 22.41 29.52
C VAL A 468 -1.07 21.55 28.26
N LEU A 469 0.16 21.28 27.80
CA LEU A 469 0.38 20.41 26.63
C LEU A 469 0.07 18.94 26.93
N ALA A 470 0.26 18.50 28.17
CA ALA A 470 -0.06 17.16 28.63
C ALA A 470 -1.57 16.92 28.79
N SER A 471 -2.36 17.98 29.00
CA SER A 471 -3.81 17.88 29.19
C SER A 471 -4.54 17.18 28.03
N ALA A 472 -4.01 17.27 26.81
CA ALA A 472 -4.55 16.56 25.65
C ALA A 472 -4.33 15.03 25.70
N GLY A 473 -3.42 14.54 26.54
CA GLY A 473 -3.10 13.12 26.67
C GLY A 473 -2.42 12.50 25.45
N LYS A 474 -1.86 13.31 24.55
CA LYS A 474 -1.29 12.88 23.26
C LYS A 474 0.24 12.92 23.19
N LEU A 475 0.91 13.41 24.22
CA LEU A 475 2.37 13.50 24.23
C LEU A 475 3.00 12.10 24.10
N GLN A 476 3.93 11.98 23.16
CA GLN A 476 4.72 10.78 22.91
C GLN A 476 6.20 11.00 23.26
N THR A 477 6.69 12.22 23.07
CA THR A 477 8.07 12.60 23.38
C THR A 477 8.10 13.88 24.22
N VAL A 478 8.85 13.85 25.31
CA VAL A 478 9.17 15.01 26.17
C VAL A 478 10.68 15.10 26.31
N GLN A 479 11.26 16.21 25.88
CA GLN A 479 12.69 16.49 26.03
C GLN A 479 12.88 17.85 26.67
N LEU A 480 13.46 17.85 27.86
CA LEU A 480 13.74 19.03 28.67
C LEU A 480 15.20 19.04 29.06
N VAL A 481 15.92 20.09 28.66
CA VAL A 481 17.33 20.29 29.00
C VAL A 481 17.50 21.71 29.52
N ASN A 482 18.05 21.84 30.73
CA ASN A 482 18.25 23.12 31.41
C ASN A 482 16.93 23.91 31.56
N ARG A 483 15.88 23.24 32.05
CA ARG A 483 14.54 23.82 32.30
C ARG A 483 14.00 23.38 33.65
N ARG A 484 13.48 24.29 34.46
CA ARG A 484 13.02 23.95 35.81
C ARG A 484 11.62 23.34 35.77
N ILE A 485 11.46 22.20 36.44
CA ILE A 485 10.15 21.66 36.84
C ILE A 485 10.06 21.79 38.36
N ASN A 486 9.07 22.55 38.83
CA ASN A 486 8.87 22.77 40.26
C ASN A 486 8.33 21.51 40.96
N GLY A 487 9.12 20.91 41.86
CA GLY A 487 8.74 19.79 42.70
C GLY A 487 8.67 18.44 41.97
N SER A 488 7.51 18.12 41.42
CA SER A 488 7.21 16.84 40.76
C SER A 488 6.67 17.03 39.34
N LEU A 489 6.63 15.95 38.56
CA LEU A 489 5.96 15.94 37.26
C LEU A 489 4.47 16.29 37.41
N PRO A 490 3.88 17.04 36.45
CA PRO A 490 2.47 17.43 36.51
C PRO A 490 1.54 16.21 36.35
N ASP A 491 0.43 16.20 37.09
CA ASP A 491 -0.51 15.08 37.12
C ASP A 491 -1.20 14.86 35.76
N GLU A 492 -1.34 15.90 34.94
CA GLU A 492 -1.89 15.79 33.58
C GLU A 492 -1.09 14.82 32.70
N LEU A 493 0.21 14.67 32.99
CA LEU A 493 1.10 13.76 32.27
C LEU A 493 0.70 12.29 32.48
N GLN A 494 -0.05 11.97 33.54
CA GLN A 494 -0.64 10.66 33.77
C GLN A 494 -1.56 10.21 32.61
N ASN A 495 -2.22 11.15 31.95
CA ASN A 495 -3.12 10.86 30.83
C ASN A 495 -2.36 10.48 29.54
N CYS A 496 -1.06 10.71 29.47
CA CYS A 496 -0.22 10.43 28.31
C CYS A 496 0.27 8.97 28.30
N GLN A 497 -0.66 8.03 28.12
CA GLN A 497 -0.36 6.58 28.09
C GLN A 497 0.51 6.13 26.90
N LEU A 498 0.70 7.01 25.91
CA LEU A 498 1.52 6.77 24.72
C LEU A 498 2.90 7.45 24.82
N LEU A 499 3.28 7.97 25.98
CA LEU A 499 4.60 8.54 26.22
C LEU A 499 5.68 7.44 26.10
N ARG A 500 6.68 7.71 25.26
CA ARG A 500 7.76 6.76 24.92
C ARG A 500 9.13 7.28 25.31
N ASN A 501 9.37 8.57 25.06
CA ASN A 501 10.67 9.19 25.25
C ASN A 501 10.54 10.30 26.29
N LEU A 502 11.23 10.15 27.42
CA LEU A 502 11.26 11.16 28.49
C LEU A 502 12.71 11.49 28.83
N VAL A 503 13.21 12.58 28.26
CA VAL A 503 14.57 13.07 28.51
C VAL A 503 14.49 14.27 29.44
N LEU A 504 15.00 14.12 30.66
CA LEU A 504 15.08 15.18 31.66
C LEU A 504 16.55 15.37 32.05
N ILE A 505 17.16 16.48 31.65
CA ILE A 505 18.56 16.81 31.93
C ILE A 505 18.63 18.17 32.62
N HIS A 506 19.18 18.20 33.83
CA HIS A 506 19.29 19.42 34.64
C HIS A 506 17.96 20.16 34.82
N THR A 507 16.91 19.42 35.22
CA THR A 507 15.55 19.96 35.34
C THR A 507 15.08 20.25 36.76
N GLY A 508 15.84 19.85 37.78
CA GLY A 508 15.51 20.09 39.19
C GLY A 508 14.29 19.31 39.70
N VAL A 509 13.86 18.25 39.00
CA VAL A 509 12.79 17.35 39.48
C VAL A 509 13.26 16.62 40.73
N GLU A 510 12.52 16.77 41.82
CA GLU A 510 12.88 16.20 43.13
C GLU A 510 12.22 14.83 43.34
N VAL A 511 10.98 14.66 42.90
CA VAL A 511 10.18 13.45 43.15
C VAL A 511 9.41 13.01 41.90
N PHE A 512 9.50 11.72 41.57
CA PHE A 512 8.63 11.08 40.58
C PHE A 512 7.32 10.60 41.24
N PRO A 513 6.15 11.02 40.75
CA PRO A 513 4.86 10.55 41.27
C PRO A 513 4.68 9.04 41.17
N SER A 514 3.91 8.44 42.07
CA SER A 514 3.69 6.99 42.10
C SER A 514 3.01 6.44 40.84
N TRP A 515 2.16 7.25 40.20
CA TRP A 515 1.45 6.89 38.97
C TRP A 515 2.37 6.72 37.75
N VAL A 516 3.60 7.24 37.79
CA VAL A 516 4.59 7.14 36.69
C VAL A 516 4.83 5.68 36.33
N SER A 517 4.96 4.82 37.35
CA SER A 517 5.20 3.38 37.18
C SER A 517 4.07 2.63 36.46
N THR A 518 2.84 3.11 36.58
CA THR A 518 1.65 2.46 36.01
C THR A 518 1.25 3.08 34.67
N SER A 519 1.43 4.39 34.52
CA SER A 519 0.94 5.14 33.36
C SER A 519 1.93 5.13 32.19
N PHE A 520 3.24 5.09 32.47
CA PHE A 520 4.28 5.05 31.44
C PHE A 520 4.67 3.62 31.09
N ALA A 521 3.68 2.78 30.81
CA ALA A 521 3.89 1.38 30.42
C ALA A 521 4.60 1.20 29.06
N LYS A 522 4.70 2.27 28.27
CA LYS A 522 5.32 2.29 26.93
C LYS A 522 6.59 3.14 26.87
N LEU A 523 7.16 3.50 28.02
CA LEU A 523 8.43 4.22 28.06
C LEU A 523 9.54 3.32 27.51
N GLU A 524 10.22 3.78 26.47
CA GLU A 524 11.32 3.07 25.83
C GLU A 524 12.66 3.71 26.21
N TYR A 525 12.71 5.05 26.34
CA TYR A 525 13.94 5.83 26.47
C TYR A 525 13.87 7.00 27.45
#